data_AF-A0A5P8WCV9-F1
#
_entry.id   AF-A0A5P8WCV9-F1
#
_cell.length_a   1.000
_cell.length_b   1.000
_cell.length_c   1.000
_cell.angle_alpha   90.00
_cell.angle_beta   90.00
_cell.angle_gamma   90.00
#
_symmetry.space_group_name_H-M   'P 1'
#
loop_
_entity.id
_entity.type
_entity.pdbx_description
1 polymer ?
#
loop_
_entity_poly.entity_id
_entity_poly.type
_entity_poly.pdbx_seq_one_letter_code
_entity_poly.pdbx_strand_id
1 'polypeptide(L)'
;MTTRDFELGSIDGLPEFRVVMESNGFLLTPVLETRKTTLKAFVSIERSDNVNEETWKAFGQCIMFAAAGAAVAGFTPGGIAAVPTFMHIFGTCATTKGLDLAASQIHFRTETFYGEWERFTFVETANQNLSKPKLQPKS
;
A
#
# COMPACT_ATOMS: atom_id res chain seq x y z
N MET A 1 20.75 13.53 -11.39
CA MET A 1 19.68 13.67 -10.39
C MET A 1 19.31 12.26 -9.96
N THR A 2 19.46 11.97 -8.68
CA THR A 2 19.26 10.65 -8.10
C THR A 2 18.05 10.72 -7.20
N THR A 3 17.04 9.90 -7.51
CA THR A 3 15.81 9.80 -6.71
C THR A 3 15.81 8.46 -5.98
N ARG A 4 15.49 8.48 -4.69
CA ARG A 4 15.29 7.25 -3.90
C ARG A 4 13.97 7.30 -3.17
N ASP A 5 13.24 6.20 -3.29
CA ASP A 5 11.94 6.03 -2.67
C ASP A 5 12.05 5.24 -1.37
N PHE A 6 11.31 5.70 -0.38
CA PHE A 6 11.16 5.06 0.93
C PHE A 6 9.69 4.76 1.16
N GLU A 7 9.35 3.48 1.27
CA GLU A 7 7.99 3.04 1.57
C GLU A 7 7.63 3.45 3.01
N LEU A 8 6.55 4.21 3.16
CA LEU A 8 5.99 4.59 4.45
C LEU A 8 5.04 3.53 5.01
N GLY A 9 4.38 2.80 4.11
CA GLY A 9 3.43 1.76 4.45
C GLY A 9 2.53 1.41 3.28
N SER A 10 1.73 0.37 3.49
CA SER A 10 0.81 -0.17 2.51
C SER A 10 -0.52 -0.52 3.16
N ILE A 11 -1.61 -0.36 2.41
CA ILE A 11 -2.91 -0.89 2.77
C ILE A 11 -3.44 -1.76 1.63
N ASP A 12 -4.27 -2.73 1.99
CA ASP A 12 -5.06 -3.46 0.99
C ASP A 12 -5.93 -2.46 0.22
N GLY A 13 -5.83 -2.51 -1.10
CA GLY A 13 -6.65 -1.73 -2.00
C GLY A 13 -7.99 -2.39 -2.26
N LEU A 14 -8.71 -1.86 -3.25
CA LEU A 14 -10.00 -2.43 -3.65
C LEU A 14 -9.77 -3.74 -4.42
N PRO A 15 -10.47 -4.84 -4.06
CA PRO A 15 -10.43 -6.04 -4.87
C PRO A 15 -11.03 -5.75 -6.24
N GLU A 16 -10.37 -6.23 -7.29
CA GLU A 16 -10.88 -6.12 -8.65
C GLU A 16 -11.28 -7.49 -9.18
N PHE A 17 -12.31 -7.51 -10.02
CA PHE A 17 -12.79 -8.70 -10.68
C PHE A 17 -12.99 -8.43 -12.18
N ARG A 18 -12.77 -9.46 -12.98
CA ARG A 18 -13.09 -9.44 -14.42
C ARG A 18 -13.63 -10.80 -14.85
N VAL A 19 -14.40 -10.79 -15.92
CA VAL A 19 -14.84 -12.02 -16.60
C VAL A 19 -14.06 -12.14 -17.90
N VAL A 20 -13.36 -13.26 -18.09
CA VAL A 20 -12.64 -13.59 -19.32
C VAL A 20 -13.25 -14.83 -19.96
N MET A 21 -13.16 -14.93 -21.29
CA MET A 21 -13.59 -16.14 -22.00
C MET A 21 -12.39 -17.06 -22.19
N GLU A 22 -12.38 -18.19 -21.50
CA GLU A 22 -11.36 -19.22 -21.67
C GLU A 22 -11.78 -20.18 -22.79
N SER A 23 -10.87 -20.44 -23.74
CA SER A 23 -11.07 -21.43 -24.79
C SER A 23 -10.37 -22.74 -24.43
N ASN A 24 -11.15 -23.75 -24.04
CA ASN A 24 -10.64 -25.09 -23.78
C ASN A 24 -10.86 -26.01 -25.00
N GLY A 25 -10.48 -25.53 -26.20
CA GLY A 25 -10.45 -26.29 -27.45
C GLY A 25 -11.78 -26.53 -28.16
N PHE A 26 -12.92 -26.54 -27.45
CA PHE A 26 -14.24 -26.77 -28.09
C PHE A 26 -15.36 -25.83 -27.61
N LEU A 27 -15.25 -25.27 -26.40
CA LEU A 27 -16.25 -24.37 -25.82
C LEU A 27 -15.57 -23.15 -25.18
N LEU A 28 -16.16 -21.97 -25.40
CA LEU A 28 -15.80 -20.75 -24.68
C LEU A 28 -16.52 -20.76 -23.33
N THR A 29 -15.76 -20.85 -22.24
CA THR A 29 -16.32 -20.87 -20.89
C THR A 29 -15.99 -19.53 -20.20
N PRO A 30 -16.97 -18.83 -19.62
CA PRO A 30 -16.68 -17.63 -18.84
C PRO A 30 -15.97 -18.02 -17.54
N VAL A 31 -14.82 -17.39 -17.28
CA VAL A 31 -14.04 -17.56 -16.06
C VAL A 31 -14.00 -16.23 -15.32
N LEU A 32 -14.35 -16.26 -14.04
CA LEU A 32 -14.20 -15.13 -13.13
C LEU A 32 -12.76 -15.10 -12.62
N GLU A 33 -12.07 -13.99 -12.83
CA GLU A 33 -10.75 -13.74 -12.28
C GLU A 33 -10.83 -12.58 -11.28
N THR A 34 -10.08 -12.70 -10.20
CA THR A 34 -9.94 -11.65 -9.18
C THR A 34 -8.47 -11.27 -9.05
N ARG A 35 -8.18 -10.03 -8.74
CA ARG A 35 -6.83 -9.62 -8.30
C ARG A 35 -6.91 -8.78 -7.04
N LYS A 36 -5.88 -8.88 -6.23
CA LYS A 36 -5.65 -7.97 -5.11
C LYS A 36 -4.95 -6.72 -5.62
N THR A 37 -5.37 -5.57 -5.11
CA THR A 37 -4.62 -4.32 -5.28
C THR A 37 -4.06 -3.90 -3.93
N THR A 38 -2.94 -3.18 -3.95
CA THR A 38 -2.31 -2.65 -2.73
C THR A 38 -2.00 -1.20 -2.98
N LEU A 39 -2.50 -0.31 -2.12
CA LEU A 39 -2.12 1.09 -2.15
C LEU A 39 -0.89 1.27 -1.27
N LYS A 40 0.20 1.76 -1.84
CA LYS A 40 1.44 2.07 -1.11
C LYS A 40 1.67 3.56 -1.04
N ALA A 41 2.18 4.04 0.09
CA ALA A 41 2.63 5.40 0.28
C ALA A 41 4.16 5.43 0.32
N PHE A 42 4.75 6.41 -0.37
CA PHE A 42 6.19 6.62 -0.41
C PHE A 42 6.56 8.07 -0.10
N VAL A 43 7.76 8.21 0.43
CA VAL A 43 8.52 9.47 0.40
C VAL A 43 9.66 9.29 -0.58
N SER A 44 9.70 10.14 -1.59
CA SER A 44 10.78 10.24 -2.56
C SER A 44 11.69 11.38 -2.15
N ILE A 45 12.99 11.11 -2.06
CA ILE A 45 14.02 12.14 -1.90
C ILE A 45 14.75 12.29 -3.21
N GLU A 46 14.83 13.52 -3.69
CA GLU A 46 15.51 13.88 -4.93
C GLU A 46 16.78 14.71 -4.67
N ARG A 47 17.92 14.21 -5.14
CA ARG A 47 19.22 14.87 -4.98
C ARG A 47 19.90 15.12 -6.31
N SER A 48 20.55 16.28 -6.44
CA SER A 48 21.38 16.61 -7.59
C SER A 48 22.79 16.01 -7.46
N ASP A 49 23.25 15.80 -6.23
CA ASP A 49 24.55 15.25 -5.85
C ASP A 49 24.53 13.73 -5.69
N ASN A 50 25.70 13.12 -5.88
CA ASN A 50 25.86 11.68 -5.75
C ASN A 50 26.11 11.33 -4.28
N VAL A 51 25.07 10.83 -3.62
CA VAL A 51 25.05 10.56 -2.18
C VAL A 51 25.46 9.12 -1.89
N ASN A 52 26.27 8.91 -0.85
CA ASN A 52 26.70 7.57 -0.45
C ASN A 52 25.56 6.76 0.22
N GLU A 53 25.75 5.45 0.36
CA GLU A 53 24.73 4.56 0.92
C GLU A 53 24.47 4.81 2.42
N GLU A 54 25.47 5.28 3.17
CA GLU A 54 25.31 5.60 4.59
C GLU A 54 24.37 6.78 4.81
N THR A 55 24.48 7.80 3.95
CA THR A 55 23.58 8.94 3.93
C THR A 55 22.16 8.52 3.56
N TRP A 56 21.98 7.62 2.59
CA TRP A 56 20.66 7.09 2.26
C TRP A 56 20.04 6.28 3.41
N LYS A 57 20.85 5.51 4.15
CA LYS A 57 20.40 4.84 5.37
C LYS A 57 19.99 5.84 6.45
N ALA A 58 20.75 6.93 6.61
CA ALA A 58 20.42 8.00 7.54
C ALA A 58 19.10 8.69 7.19
N PHE A 59 18.83 8.94 5.90
CA PHE A 59 17.52 9.43 5.45
C PHE A 59 16.40 8.44 5.76
N GLY A 60 16.58 7.16 5.43
CA GLY A 60 15.58 6.14 5.72
C GLY A 60 15.21 6.08 7.21
N GLN A 61 16.20 6.15 8.10
CA GLN A 61 15.95 6.22 9.54
C GLN A 61 15.11 7.44 9.93
N CYS A 62 15.47 8.63 9.45
CA CYS A 62 14.74 9.85 9.75
C CYS A 62 13.32 9.86 9.17
N ILE A 63 13.12 9.29 7.98
CA ILE A 63 11.79 9.12 7.36
C ILE A 63 10.92 8.22 8.24
N MET A 64 11.44 7.08 8.71
CA MET A 64 10.67 6.19 9.57
C MET A 64 10.25 6.86 10.89
N PHE A 65 11.15 7.62 11.52
CA PHE A 65 10.81 8.41 12.71
C PHE A 65 9.75 9.48 12.43
N ALA A 66 9.91 10.20 11.33
CA ALA A 66 8.97 11.24 10.91
C ALA A 66 7.59 10.66 10.57
N ALA A 67 7.54 9.51 9.89
CA ALA A 67 6.31 8.82 9.55
C ALA A 67 5.55 8.35 10.78
N ALA A 68 6.25 7.82 11.79
CA ALA A 68 5.65 7.44 13.06
C ALA A 68 5.03 8.65 13.77
N GLY A 69 5.74 9.78 13.84
CA GLY A 69 5.20 11.00 14.44
C GLY A 69 4.03 11.58 13.64
N ALA A 70 4.11 11.56 12.31
CA ALA A 70 3.05 12.00 11.41
C ALA A 70 1.79 11.15 11.54
N ALA A 71 1.92 9.83 11.72
CA ALA A 71 0.80 8.93 11.96
C ALA A 71 0.05 9.32 13.25
N VAL A 72 0.77 9.51 14.36
CA VAL A 72 0.18 9.95 15.64
C VAL A 72 -0.53 11.31 15.50
N ALA A 73 0.11 12.26 14.80
CA ALA A 73 -0.46 13.56 14.49
C ALA A 73 -1.56 13.51 13.42
N GLY A 74 -1.77 12.38 12.73
CA GLY A 74 -2.90 12.18 11.83
C GLY A 74 -4.17 11.84 12.59
N PHE A 75 -4.05 11.07 13.68
CA PHE A 75 -5.19 10.58 14.47
C PHE A 75 -5.82 11.65 15.38
N THR A 76 -5.06 12.64 15.84
CA THR A 76 -5.52 13.61 16.87
C THR A 76 -6.16 14.90 16.33
N PRO A 77 -5.73 15.51 15.19
CA PRO A 77 -6.26 16.76 14.65
C PRO A 77 -6.89 16.60 13.25
N GLY A 78 -7.24 15.38 12.82
CA GLY A 78 -7.92 15.15 11.54
C GLY A 78 -7.01 15.20 10.30
N GLY A 79 -5.79 14.65 10.38
CA GLY A 79 -4.88 14.50 9.23
C GLY A 79 -4.13 15.78 8.80
N ILE A 80 -4.64 16.97 9.11
CA ILE A 80 -4.06 18.26 8.65
C ILE A 80 -2.63 18.48 9.18
N ALA A 81 -2.34 18.02 10.41
CA ALA A 81 -1.01 18.19 11.00
C ALA A 81 -0.01 17.09 10.61
N ALA A 82 -0.41 16.06 9.86
CA ALA A 82 0.46 14.93 9.55
C ALA A 82 1.70 15.36 8.75
N VAL A 83 1.50 16.13 7.67
CA VAL A 83 2.60 16.60 6.82
C VAL A 83 3.51 17.60 7.54
N PRO A 84 3.00 18.67 8.20
CA PRO A 84 3.85 19.56 8.99
C PRO A 84 4.66 18.82 10.07
N THR A 85 4.03 17.86 10.77
CA THR A 85 4.70 17.06 11.80
C THR A 85 5.80 16.19 11.19
N PHE A 86 5.52 15.55 10.05
CA PHE A 86 6.52 14.79 9.31
C PHE A 86 7.74 15.68 9.00
N MET A 87 7.52 16.84 8.37
CA MET A 87 8.60 17.71 7.93
C MET A 87 9.42 18.24 9.11
N HIS A 88 8.77 18.55 10.22
CA HIS A 88 9.46 19.00 11.44
C HIS A 88 10.34 17.90 12.05
N ILE A 89 9.81 16.69 12.23
CA ILE A 89 10.56 15.57 12.81
C ILE A 89 11.67 15.12 11.87
N PHE A 90 11.38 15.02 10.57
CA PHE A 90 12.37 14.68 9.55
C PHE A 90 13.51 15.71 9.54
N GLY A 91 13.20 16.99 9.44
CA GLY A 91 14.19 18.07 9.43
C GLY A 91 15.06 18.09 10.69
N THR A 92 14.45 17.87 11.85
CA THR A 92 15.18 17.77 13.13
C THR A 92 16.14 16.58 13.12
N CYS A 93 15.67 15.39 12.75
CA CYS A 93 16.51 14.20 12.66
C CYS A 93 17.64 14.35 11.63
N ALA A 94 17.31 14.87 10.44
CA ALA A 94 18.26 15.11 9.36
C ALA A 94 19.39 16.04 9.82
N THR A 95 19.04 17.15 10.49
CA THR A 95 20.02 18.12 11.01
C THR A 95 20.96 17.46 12.04
N THR A 96 20.45 16.62 12.94
CA THR A 96 21.30 15.92 13.93
C THR A 96 22.28 14.93 13.30
N LYS A 97 21.99 14.46 12.08
CA LYS A 97 22.84 13.55 11.30
C LYS A 97 23.72 14.28 10.28
N GLY A 98 23.74 15.62 10.30
CA GLY A 98 24.50 16.45 9.36
C GLY A 98 23.97 16.39 7.92
N LEU A 99 22.69 16.04 7.75
CA LEU A 99 22.05 15.95 6.44
C LEU A 99 21.40 17.28 6.11
N ASP A 100 21.72 17.83 4.94
CA ASP A 100 21.10 19.07 4.45
C ASP A 100 20.10 18.75 3.35
N LEU A 101 18.83 19.14 3.50
CA LEU A 101 17.78 18.95 2.51
C LEU A 101 16.86 20.17 2.45
N ALA A 102 16.62 20.67 1.24
CA ALA A 102 15.53 21.61 1.01
C ALA A 102 14.19 20.85 1.01
N ALA A 103 13.14 21.47 1.53
CA ALA A 103 11.79 20.88 1.52
C ALA A 103 11.30 20.54 0.10
N SER A 104 11.77 21.25 -0.92
CA SER A 104 11.46 21.01 -2.33
C SER A 104 12.02 19.70 -2.88
N GLN A 105 12.92 19.03 -2.16
CA GLN A 105 13.53 17.76 -2.55
C GLN A 105 12.78 16.54 -1.97
N ILE A 106 11.72 16.77 -1.20
CA ILE A 106 10.94 15.73 -0.55
C ILE A 106 9.55 15.70 -1.20
N HIS A 107 9.18 14.54 -1.74
CA HIS A 107 7.89 14.34 -2.38
C HIS A 107 7.13 13.19 -1.75
N PHE A 108 5.87 13.41 -1.41
CA PHE A 108 4.96 12.35 -0.99
C PHE A 108 4.19 11.86 -2.21
N ARG A 109 4.17 10.55 -2.40
CA ARG A 109 3.38 9.93 -3.48
C ARG A 109 2.68 8.69 -2.99
N THR A 110 1.52 8.42 -3.55
CA THR A 110 0.81 7.15 -3.40
C THR A 110 0.76 6.46 -4.75
N GLU A 111 0.89 5.15 -4.74
CA GLU A 111 0.84 4.35 -5.96
C GLU A 111 0.08 3.05 -5.69
N THR A 112 -0.77 2.68 -6.64
CA THR A 112 -1.53 1.42 -6.60
C THR A 112 -0.74 0.34 -7.31
N PHE A 113 -0.42 -0.72 -6.58
CA PHE A 113 0.19 -1.92 -7.13
C PHE A 113 -0.90 -2.95 -7.41
N TYR A 114 -0.79 -3.59 -8.57
CA TYR A 114 -1.73 -4.60 -9.02
C TYR A 114 -1.08 -5.96 -8.90
N GLY A 115 -1.71 -6.86 -8.14
CA GLY A 115 -1.36 -8.26 -8.13
C GLY A 115 -1.74 -8.97 -9.43
N GLU A 116 -1.33 -10.23 -9.53
CA GLU A 116 -1.70 -11.11 -10.62
C GLU A 116 -3.20 -11.43 -10.60
N TRP A 117 -3.73 -11.74 -11.78
CA TRP A 117 -5.08 -12.25 -11.91
C TRP A 117 -5.13 -13.72 -11.50
N GLU A 118 -5.97 -14.04 -10.53
CA GLU A 118 -6.19 -15.39 -10.03
C GLU A 118 -7.60 -15.85 -10.37
N ARG A 119 -7.75 -17.11 -10.79
CA ARG A 119 -9.07 -17.68 -11.05
C ARG A 119 -9.84 -17.78 -9.74
N PHE A 120 -11.04 -17.24 -9.73
CA PHE A 120 -11.93 -17.38 -8.60
C PHE A 120 -12.35 -18.85 -8.49
N THR A 121 -11.85 -19.52 -7.45
CA THR A 121 -12.28 -20.88 -7.14
C THR A 121 -13.41 -20.76 -6.13
N PHE A 122 -14.62 -21.21 -6.48
CA PHE A 122 -15.70 -21.32 -5.51
C PHE A 122 -15.29 -22.32 -4.43
N VAL A 123 -14.73 -21.84 -3.32
CA VAL A 123 -14.55 -22.66 -2.12
C VAL A 123 -15.95 -22.87 -1.55
N GLU A 124 -16.52 -24.03 -1.89
CA GLU A 124 -17.52 -24.90 -1.25
C GLU A 124 -18.31 -24.39 0.00
N THR A 125 -18.59 -23.11 0.12
CA THR A 125 -19.33 -22.55 1.28
C THR A 125 -20.84 -22.53 1.01
N ALA A 126 -21.25 -22.71 -0.25
CA ALA A 126 -22.66 -22.81 -0.64
C ALA A 126 -23.27 -24.20 -0.37
N ASN A 127 -22.47 -25.28 -0.40
CA ASN A 127 -22.97 -26.64 -0.21
C ASN A 127 -23.35 -26.96 1.25
N GLN A 128 -22.83 -26.23 2.23
CA GLN A 128 -23.20 -26.44 3.65
C GLN A 128 -24.58 -25.87 4.02
N ASN A 129 -25.14 -24.94 3.23
CA ASN A 129 -26.47 -24.39 3.48
C ASN A 129 -27.59 -25.12 2.72
N LEU A 130 -27.26 -26.00 1.78
CA LEU A 130 -28.21 -26.83 1.02
C LEU A 130 -28.42 -28.23 1.62
N SER A 131 -27.57 -28.67 2.55
CA SER A 131 -27.61 -30.02 3.14
C SER A 131 -28.36 -30.14 4.45
N LYS A 132 -29.00 -29.07 4.96
CA LYS A 132 -29.92 -29.20 6.12
C LYS A 132 -31.30 -29.65 5.64
N PRO A 133 -31.74 -30.90 5.93
CA PRO A 133 -33.10 -31.30 5.65
C PRO A 133 -34.06 -30.47 6.50
N LYS A 134 -35.07 -29.86 5.88
CA LYS A 134 -36.22 -29.29 6.59
C LYS A 134 -36.92 -30.44 7.34
N LEU A 135 -36.81 -30.45 8.66
CA LEU A 135 -37.63 -31.28 9.53
C LEU A 135 -39.11 -31.01 9.19
N GLN A 136 -39.82 -32.04 8.74
CA GLN A 136 -41.28 -31.98 8.58
C GLN A 136 -41.94 -31.78 9.96
N PRO A 137 -42.99 -30.96 10.06
CA PRO A 137 -43.77 -30.87 11.28
C PRO A 137 -44.55 -32.18 11.46
N LYS A 138 -44.40 -32.82 12.61
CA LYS A 138 -45.28 -33.93 13.03
C LYS A 138 -46.67 -33.35 13.32
N SER A 139 -47.69 -33.97 12.72
CA SER A 139 -49.10 -33.79 13.06
C SER A 139 -49.40 -34.29 14.47
#